data_AF-A0A380H9E6-F1
#
_entry.id   AF-A0A380H9E6-F1
#
_cell.length_a   1.000
_cell.length_b   1.000
_cell.length_c   1.000
_cell.angle_alpha   90.00
_cell.angle_beta   90.00
_cell.angle_gamma   90.00
#
_symmetry.space_group_name_H-M   'P 1'
#
loop_
_entity.id
_entity.type
_entity.pdbx_description
1 polymer ?
#
loop_
_entity_poly.entity_id
_entity_poly.type
_entity_poly.pdbx_seq_one_letter_code
_entity_poly.pdbx_strand_id
1 'polypeptide(L)'
;MGLLNAAKDGLKETAKKEAEFIKLEYLKHEMKSDVKSMIYEEKDSLEKYNDSFEDLIQAIFELKGTLIFGFEGKTADAMVETMSKYHSKVVEDQNAIESCISSCRTYDGWF
;
A
#
# COMPACT_ATOMS: atom_id res chain seq x y z
N MET A 1 59.60 -5.84 20.40
CA MET A 1 59.06 -4.70 19.61
C MET A 1 58.04 -5.15 18.55
N GLY A 2 58.33 -6.14 17.69
CA GLY A 2 57.40 -6.54 16.60
C GLY A 2 56.03 -7.12 17.01
N LEU A 3 55.99 -8.04 17.99
CA LEU A 3 54.75 -8.67 18.46
C LEU A 3 53.78 -7.69 19.14
N LEU A 4 54.30 -6.69 19.84
CA LEU A 4 53.50 -5.71 20.58
C LEU A 4 52.85 -4.68 19.64
N ASN A 5 53.52 -4.36 18.54
CA ASN A 5 52.95 -3.54 17.46
C ASN A 5 51.88 -4.31 16.68
N ALA A 6 52.13 -5.59 16.36
CA ALA A 6 51.13 -6.43 15.69
C ALA A 6 49.84 -6.62 16.53
N ALA A 7 49.96 -6.79 17.85
CA ALA A 7 48.81 -6.87 18.75
C ALA A 7 48.02 -5.54 18.81
N LYS A 8 48.72 -4.40 18.79
CA LYS A 8 48.11 -3.06 18.79
C LYS A 8 47.36 -2.78 17.48
N ASP A 9 47.91 -3.21 16.35
CA ASP A 9 47.26 -3.05 15.04
C ASP A 9 46.06 -3.99 14.88
N GLY A 10 46.14 -5.21 15.41
CA GLY A 10 44.99 -6.13 15.49
C GLY A 10 43.83 -5.58 16.32
N LEU A 11 44.12 -4.99 17.49
CA LEU A 11 43.10 -4.34 18.33
C LEU A 11 42.42 -3.15 17.64
N LYS A 12 43.18 -2.34 16.88
CA LYS A 12 42.61 -1.23 16.11
C LYS A 12 41.69 -1.72 14.99
N GLU A 13 42.07 -2.79 14.32
CA GLU A 13 41.27 -3.37 13.23
C GLU A 13 39.96 -3.95 13.75
N THR A 14 39.98 -4.65 14.89
CA THR A 14 38.76 -5.13 15.56
C THR A 14 37.85 -3.98 15.96
N ALA A 15 38.40 -2.93 16.58
CA ALA A 15 37.62 -1.75 16.98
C ALA A 15 36.98 -1.02 15.79
N LYS A 16 37.66 -0.97 14.63
CA LYS A 16 37.08 -0.42 13.39
C LYS A 16 35.92 -1.27 12.90
N LYS A 17 36.09 -2.60 12.85
CA LYS A 17 35.04 -3.52 12.41
C LYS A 17 33.81 -3.45 13.31
N GLU A 18 34.01 -3.29 14.61
CA GLU A 18 32.90 -3.15 15.56
C GLU A 18 32.17 -1.81 15.40
N ALA A 19 32.90 -0.72 15.16
CA ALA A 19 32.29 0.56 14.83
C ALA A 19 31.51 0.53 13.49
N GLU A 20 32.05 -0.16 12.48
CA GLU A 20 31.36 -0.38 11.20
C GLU A 20 30.10 -1.23 11.38
N PHE A 21 30.17 -2.29 12.19
CA PHE A 21 29.02 -3.14 12.49
C PHE A 21 27.89 -2.36 13.18
N ILE A 22 28.22 -1.54 14.19
CA ILE A 22 27.24 -0.67 14.87
C ILE A 22 26.57 0.28 13.88
N LYS A 23 27.35 0.88 12.97
CA LYS A 23 26.83 1.77 11.95
C LYS A 23 25.90 1.05 10.96
N LEU A 24 26.24 -0.18 10.58
CA LEU A 24 25.41 -1.00 9.68
C LEU A 24 24.08 -1.40 10.34
N GLU A 25 24.10 -1.80 11.61
CA GLU A 25 22.85 -2.12 12.33
C GLU A 25 21.97 -0.87 12.52
N TYR A 26 22.57 0.30 12.77
CA TYR A 26 21.83 1.56 12.79
C TYR A 26 21.17 1.85 11.43
N LEU A 27 21.94 1.76 10.33
CA LEU A 27 21.42 1.99 8.98
C LEU A 27 20.30 1.01 8.62
N LYS A 28 20.44 -0.27 8.99
CA LYS A 28 19.40 -1.29 8.83
C LYS A 28 18.13 -0.94 9.58
N HIS A 29 18.24 -0.40 10.80
CA HIS A 29 17.10 0.07 11.58
C HIS A 29 16.41 1.27 10.93
N GLU A 30 17.17 2.28 10.47
CA GLU A 30 16.61 3.42 9.75
C GLU A 30 15.89 2.99 8.47
N MET A 31 16.54 2.18 7.63
CA MET A 31 15.93 1.67 6.40
C MET A 31 14.65 0.88 6.69
N LYS A 32 14.60 0.10 7.77
CA LYS A 32 13.38 -0.62 8.17
C LYS A 32 12.28 0.36 8.58
N SER A 33 12.62 1.43 9.30
CA SER A 33 11.66 2.48 9.69
C SER A 33 11.09 3.18 8.47
N ASP A 34 11.94 3.58 7.53
CA ASP A 34 11.53 4.29 6.32
C ASP A 34 10.61 3.44 5.45
N VAL A 35 10.97 2.17 5.23
CA VAL A 35 10.13 1.22 4.48
C VAL A 35 8.77 1.03 5.16
N LYS A 36 8.73 0.95 6.50
CA LYS A 36 7.46 0.89 7.23
C LYS A 36 6.64 2.14 7.00
N SER A 37 7.22 3.34 7.10
CA SER A 37 6.53 4.60 6.83
C SER A 37 5.93 4.64 5.44
N MET A 38 6.73 4.31 4.41
CA MET A 38 6.27 4.30 3.01
C MET A 38 5.09 3.35 2.80
N ILE A 39 5.10 2.15 3.41
CA ILE A 39 4.00 1.19 3.31
C ILE A 39 2.73 1.73 3.99
N TYR A 40 2.87 2.38 5.16
CA TYR A 40 1.73 2.96 5.87
C TYR A 40 1.14 4.15 5.12
N GLU A 41 1.97 5.04 4.57
CA GLU A 41 1.54 6.19 3.77
C GLU A 41 0.78 5.74 2.51
N GLU A 42 1.30 4.72 1.81
CA GLU A 42 0.62 4.17 0.64
C GLU A 42 -0.72 3.52 1.03
N LYS A 43 -0.77 2.79 2.15
CA LYS A 43 -2.01 2.19 2.66
C LYS A 43 -3.07 3.24 2.98
N ASP A 44 -2.69 4.31 3.68
CA ASP A 44 -3.59 5.43 4.02
C ASP A 44 -4.10 6.15 2.76
N SER A 45 -3.25 6.30 1.74
CA SER A 45 -3.63 6.83 0.43
C SER A 45 -4.66 5.93 -0.27
N LEU A 46 -4.45 4.62 -0.26
CA LEU A 46 -5.36 3.64 -0.86
C LEU A 46 -6.71 3.54 -0.14
N GLU A 47 -6.72 3.62 1.19
CA GLU A 47 -7.97 3.61 1.99
C GLU A 47 -8.90 4.77 1.64
N LYS A 48 -8.36 5.97 1.34
CA LYS A 48 -9.16 7.13 0.89
C LYS A 48 -9.88 6.90 -0.44
N TYR A 49 -9.30 6.10 -1.34
CA TYR A 49 -9.97 5.73 -2.58
C TYR A 49 -11.12 4.76 -2.34
N ASN A 50 -11.02 3.87 -1.33
CA ASN A 50 -12.09 2.94 -1.01
C ASN A 50 -13.38 3.66 -0.59
N ASP A 51 -13.27 4.68 0.27
CA ASP A 51 -14.41 5.52 0.66
C ASP A 51 -15.06 6.20 -0.56
N SER A 52 -14.22 6.66 -1.51
CA SER A 52 -14.69 7.27 -2.76
C SER A 52 -15.43 6.28 -3.68
N PHE A 53 -15.07 4.99 -3.63
CA PHE A 53 -15.78 3.95 -4.39
C PHE A 53 -17.16 3.66 -3.81
N GLU A 54 -17.31 3.63 -2.48
CA GLU A 54 -18.61 3.45 -1.83
C GLU A 54 -19.57 4.58 -2.22
N ASP A 55 -19.11 5.83 -2.18
CA ASP A 55 -19.87 7.01 -2.63
C ASP A 55 -20.28 6.89 -4.11
N LEU A 56 -19.36 6.43 -4.97
CA LEU A 56 -19.62 6.25 -6.40
C LEU A 56 -20.65 5.15 -6.66
N ILE A 57 -20.58 4.03 -5.94
CA ILE A 57 -21.56 2.94 -6.01
C ILE A 57 -22.94 3.46 -5.62
N GLN A 58 -23.04 4.21 -4.52
CA GLN A 58 -24.30 4.79 -4.08
C GLN A 58 -24.87 5.76 -5.12
N ALA A 59 -24.06 6.65 -5.69
CA ALA A 59 -24.49 7.57 -6.74
C ALA A 59 -25.01 6.83 -7.98
N ILE A 60 -24.37 5.72 -8.39
CA ILE A 60 -24.84 4.88 -9.50
C ILE A 60 -26.19 4.24 -9.17
N PHE A 61 -26.40 3.78 -7.94
CA PHE A 61 -27.69 3.22 -7.50
C PHE A 61 -28.82 4.26 -7.54
N GLU A 62 -28.59 5.45 -7.01
CA GLU A 62 -29.57 6.54 -7.00
C GLU A 62 -29.93 6.99 -8.42
N LEU A 63 -28.93 7.12 -9.29
CA LEU A 63 -29.13 7.47 -10.69
C LEU A 63 -29.90 6.37 -11.43
N LYS A 64 -29.54 5.10 -11.23
CA LYS A 64 -30.25 3.95 -11.81
C LYS A 64 -31.73 3.94 -11.40
N GLY A 65 -32.03 4.19 -10.12
CA GLY A 65 -33.40 4.33 -9.63
C GLY A 65 -34.15 5.45 -10.36
N THR A 66 -33.54 6.64 -10.45
CA THR A 66 -34.14 7.80 -11.14
C THR A 66 -34.42 7.51 -12.62
N LEU A 67 -33.52 6.82 -13.31
CA LEU A 67 -33.67 6.49 -14.73
C LEU A 67 -34.79 5.48 -14.99
N ILE A 68 -34.98 4.50 -14.10
CA ILE A 68 -36.07 3.52 -14.18
C ILE A 68 -37.44 4.21 -14.06
N PHE A 69 -37.57 5.23 -13.22
CA PHE A 69 -38.84 5.96 -13.04
C PHE A 69 -39.03 7.11 -14.03
N GLY A 70 -37.95 7.69 -14.56
CA GLY A 70 -37.98 8.87 -15.42
C GLY A 70 -38.14 8.57 -16.92
N PHE A 71 -37.86 7.34 -17.36
CA PHE A 71 -37.93 6.93 -18.75
C PHE A 71 -38.74 5.65 -18.90
N GLU A 72 -39.47 5.51 -20.01
CA GLU A 72 -40.23 4.31 -20.35
C GLU A 72 -39.65 3.61 -21.59
N GLY A 73 -39.88 2.29 -21.67
CA GLY A 73 -39.54 1.48 -22.84
C GLY A 73 -38.04 1.30 -23.08
N LYS A 74 -37.65 1.09 -24.34
CA LYS A 74 -36.29 0.66 -24.72
C LYS A 74 -35.17 1.60 -24.28
N THR A 75 -35.46 2.89 -24.08
CA THR A 75 -34.48 3.87 -23.59
C THR A 75 -34.14 3.60 -22.12
N ALA A 76 -35.14 3.29 -21.30
CA ALA A 76 -34.94 2.92 -19.90
C ALA A 76 -34.14 1.62 -19.80
N ASP A 77 -34.49 0.62 -20.63
CA ASP A 77 -33.76 -0.66 -20.67
C ASP A 77 -32.27 -0.46 -21.00
N ALA A 78 -31.97 0.32 -22.03
CA ALA A 78 -30.59 0.61 -22.44
C ALA A 78 -29.80 1.38 -21.35
N MET A 79 -30.46 2.31 -20.65
CA MET A 79 -29.88 3.06 -19.54
C MET A 79 -29.59 2.16 -18.33
N VAL A 80 -30.52 1.27 -17.98
CA VAL A 80 -30.36 0.29 -16.90
C VAL A 80 -29.23 -0.68 -17.20
N GLU A 81 -29.13 -1.17 -18.45
CA GLU A 81 -28.05 -2.05 -18.88
C GLU A 81 -26.69 -1.35 -18.78
N THR A 82 -26.60 -0.12 -19.27
CA THR A 82 -25.37 0.69 -19.23
C THR A 82 -24.94 0.98 -17.78
N MET A 83 -25.87 1.37 -16.91
CA MET A 83 -25.58 1.60 -15.50
C MET A 83 -25.16 0.32 -14.77
N SER A 84 -25.73 -0.83 -15.15
CA SER A 84 -25.32 -2.12 -14.59
C SER A 84 -23.88 -2.47 -14.98
N LYS A 85 -23.44 -2.13 -16.20
CA LYS A 85 -22.03 -2.28 -16.63
C LYS A 85 -21.09 -1.38 -15.83
N TYR A 86 -21.46 -0.12 -15.62
CA TYR A 86 -20.68 0.80 -14.80
C TYR A 86 -20.58 0.33 -13.34
N HIS A 87 -21.70 -0.09 -12.75
CA HIS A 87 -21.71 -0.66 -11.40
C HIS A 87 -20.77 -1.86 -11.28
N SER A 88 -20.85 -2.82 -12.21
CA SER A 88 -19.94 -3.98 -12.22
C SER A 88 -18.47 -3.56 -12.32
N LYS A 89 -18.14 -2.60 -13.18
CA LYS A 89 -16.76 -2.13 -13.34
C LYS A 89 -16.23 -1.45 -12.08
N VAL A 90 -17.05 -0.63 -11.44
CA VAL A 90 -16.70 0.06 -10.19
C VAL A 90 -16.45 -0.93 -9.07
N VAL A 91 -17.28 -1.97 -8.94
CA VAL A 91 -17.07 -3.05 -7.96
C VAL A 91 -15.79 -3.84 -8.24
N GLU A 92 -15.46 -4.13 -9.51
CA GLU A 92 -14.18 -4.76 -9.86
C GLU A 92 -12.98 -3.90 -9.45
N ASP A 93 -13.04 -2.59 -9.69
CA ASP A 93 -11.96 -1.66 -9.34
C ASP A 93 -11.81 -1.52 -7.81
N GLN A 94 -12.93 -1.52 -7.07
CA GLN A 94 -12.92 -1.55 -5.61
C GLN A 94 -12.22 -2.83 -5.08
N ASN A 95 -12.58 -4.00 -5.59
CA ASN A 95 -11.93 -5.26 -5.21
C ASN A 95 -10.42 -5.26 -5.48
N ALA A 96 -9.99 -4.63 -6.58
CA ALA A 96 -8.57 -4.49 -6.90
C ALA A 96 -7.85 -3.61 -5.86
N ILE A 97 -8.47 -2.50 -5.45
CA ILE A 97 -7.93 -1.60 -4.41
C ILE A 97 -7.88 -2.28 -3.05
N GLU A 98 -8.93 -3.00 -2.65
CA GLU A 98 -8.92 -3.81 -1.43
C GLU A 98 -7.79 -4.85 -1.44
N SER A 99 -7.55 -5.47 -2.60
CA SER A 99 -6.42 -6.38 -2.77
C SER A 99 -5.08 -5.66 -2.59
N CYS A 100 -4.91 -4.46 -3.17
CA CYS A 100 -3.72 -3.63 -2.97
C CYS A 100 -3.52 -3.27 -1.49
N ILE A 101 -4.55 -2.78 -0.79
CA ILE A 101 -4.51 -2.49 0.66
C ILE A 101 -4.11 -3.74 1.44
N SER A 102 -4.68 -4.90 1.09
CA SER A 102 -4.37 -6.17 1.75
C SER A 102 -2.91 -6.59 1.55
N SER A 103 -2.27 -6.13 0.46
CA SER A 103 -0.86 -6.40 0.12
C SER A 103 0.12 -5.44 0.79
N CYS A 104 -0.35 -4.28 1.27
CA CYS A 104 0.42 -3.30 2.07
C CYS A 104 0.70 -3.86 3.48
N ARG A 105 1.46 -4.94 3.56
CA ARG A 105 1.88 -5.59 4.79
C ARG A 105 3.38 -5.46 4.95
N THR A 106 3.80 -5.15 6.17
CA THR A 106 5.19 -5.35 6.57
C THR A 106 5.34 -6.81 6.97
N TYR A 107 6.19 -7.57 6.29
CA TYR A 107 6.58 -8.89 6.79
C TYR A 107 7.39 -8.68 8.06
N ASP A 108 6.75 -8.83 9.21
CA ASP A 108 7.44 -8.80 10.51
C ASP A 108 8.36 -10.03 10.71
N GLY A 109 8.41 -10.93 9.73
CA GLY A 109 9.20 -12.17 9.71
C GLY A 109 10.60 -12.10 9.10
N TRP A 110 11.23 -10.93 8.97
CA TRP A 110 12.68 -10.88 8.71
C TRP A 110 13.45 -11.11 10.03
N PHE A 111 13.48 -12.38 10.45
CA PHE A 111 14.36 -12.93 11.47
C PHE A 111 14.96 -14.24 10.97
#